data_AF-V9G0D2-F1
#
_entry.id   AF-V9G0D2-F1
#
_cell.length_a   1.000
_cell.length_b   1.000
_cell.length_c   1.000
_cell.angle_alpha   90.00
_cell.angle_beta   90.00
_cell.angle_gamma   90.00
#
_symmetry.space_group_name_H-M   'P 1'
#
loop_
_entity.id
_entity.type
_entity.pdbx_description
1 polymer ?
#
loop_
_entity_poly.entity_id
_entity_poly.type
_entity_poly.pdbx_seq_one_letter_code
_entity_poly.pdbx_strand_id
1 'polypeptide(L)'
;MRLLLVLVALLGVVFAADLKLQLDADQPVTVTLADGTTRELTAAEFETLAKERAEEQATLQSNDDAEAVEWQRQELDEIQAKDPQFALLIDLAKRAFQEIQRHGYAQGYALAGFSEQEAKQISTDYYAELVLRAKKDPKSGVAAKTGTGTRKLEKEGEETPLSYEVQLLLDAEKRFSVVAAWELSEKEPPRGQKRKRVMRLSIQPTAALLEREAKRDRSKPAVATWLLAGGMAMVAAGVLVMYNTRNPIPAPKPRRRSSDVWELVDENDKPIKTDKTEKTNKSDKKND
;
A
#
# COMPACT_ATOMS: atom_id res chain seq x y z
N MET A 1 -5.09 -31.54 -35.25
CA MET A 1 -4.27 -30.30 -35.37
C MET A 1 -4.27 -29.73 -36.80
N ARG A 2 -5.43 -29.57 -37.45
CA ARG A 2 -5.54 -28.86 -38.74
C ARG A 2 -6.59 -27.75 -38.73
N LEU A 3 -7.50 -27.76 -37.74
CA LEU A 3 -8.53 -26.72 -37.57
C LEU A 3 -8.01 -25.47 -36.84
N LEU A 4 -6.99 -25.60 -35.99
CA LEU A 4 -6.49 -24.50 -35.16
C LEU A 4 -5.49 -23.60 -35.91
N LEU A 5 -4.88 -24.10 -37.00
CA LEU A 5 -4.03 -23.29 -37.88
C LEU A 5 -4.85 -22.41 -38.85
N VAL A 6 -6.11 -22.76 -39.12
CA VAL A 6 -7.00 -21.94 -39.96
C VAL A 6 -7.55 -20.75 -39.17
N LEU A 7 -7.72 -20.89 -37.85
CA LEU A 7 -8.26 -19.82 -37.00
C LEU A 7 -7.22 -18.73 -36.65
N VAL A 8 -5.92 -19.05 -36.73
CA VAL A 8 -4.84 -18.06 -36.58
C VAL A 8 -4.60 -17.26 -37.87
N ALA A 9 -4.99 -17.79 -39.03
CA ALA A 9 -4.93 -17.05 -40.30
C ALA A 9 -6.01 -15.94 -40.41
N LEU A 10 -7.06 -15.98 -39.59
CA LEU A 10 -8.16 -15.00 -39.60
C LEU A 10 -7.97 -13.83 -38.61
N LEU A 11 -6.95 -13.87 -37.76
CA LEU A 11 -6.71 -12.84 -36.71
C LEU A 11 -5.37 -12.10 -36.86
N GLY A 12 -4.64 -12.33 -37.96
CA GLY A 12 -3.29 -11.82 -38.13
C GLY A 12 -2.96 -11.40 -39.55
N VAL A 13 -3.66 -10.39 -40.08
CA VAL A 13 -3.15 -9.61 -41.23
C VAL A 13 -3.37 -8.13 -40.95
N VAL A 14 -2.67 -7.62 -39.93
CA VAL A 14 -2.25 -6.22 -39.88
C VAL A 14 -0.76 -6.24 -40.17
N PHE A 15 -0.43 -6.35 -41.45
CA PHE A 15 0.88 -5.94 -41.94
C PHE A 15 0.66 -5.21 -43.25
N ALA A 16 0.96 -3.92 -43.19
CA ALA A 16 1.23 -3.08 -44.33
C ALA A 16 2.28 -3.78 -45.21
N ALA A 17 1.81 -4.41 -46.27
CA ALA A 17 2.63 -4.91 -47.36
C ALA A 17 1.87 -4.56 -48.62
N ASP A 18 2.25 -3.40 -49.17
CA ASP A 18 2.23 -2.95 -50.56
C ASP A 18 1.69 -3.96 -51.61
N LEU A 19 0.42 -4.33 -51.48
CA LEU A 19 -0.25 -5.22 -52.41
C LEU A 19 -1.00 -4.31 -53.39
N LYS A 20 -0.34 -3.99 -54.51
CA LYS A 20 -1.02 -3.60 -55.75
C LYS A 20 -1.95 -4.74 -56.16
N LEU A 21 -3.11 -4.80 -55.53
CA LEU A 21 -4.21 -5.66 -55.92
C LEU A 21 -4.72 -5.05 -57.24
N GLN A 22 -4.32 -5.64 -58.37
CA GLN A 22 -4.95 -5.35 -59.65
C GLN A 22 -6.38 -5.87 -59.58
N LEU A 23 -7.32 -5.03 -59.14
CA LEU A 23 -8.75 -5.35 -59.20
C LEU A 23 -9.19 -5.25 -60.67
N ASP A 24 -9.77 -6.33 -61.17
CA ASP A 24 -10.45 -6.35 -62.47
C ASP A 24 -11.67 -5.42 -62.41
N ALA A 25 -11.82 -4.55 -63.41
CA ALA A 25 -12.77 -3.43 -63.40
C ALA A 25 -14.25 -3.83 -63.32
N ASP A 26 -14.58 -5.11 -63.57
CA ASP A 26 -15.95 -5.63 -63.66
C ASP A 26 -16.41 -6.44 -62.43
N GLN A 27 -15.59 -6.55 -61.37
CA GLN A 27 -15.98 -7.32 -60.17
C GLN A 27 -16.44 -6.41 -59.01
N PRO A 28 -17.70 -6.53 -58.53
CA PRO A 28 -18.17 -5.77 -57.38
C PRO A 28 -17.49 -6.26 -56.09
N VAL A 29 -16.96 -5.33 -55.31
CA VAL A 29 -16.32 -5.56 -54.02
C VAL A 29 -17.34 -5.29 -52.91
N THR A 30 -17.63 -6.29 -52.09
CA THR A 30 -18.50 -6.13 -50.93
C THR A 30 -17.71 -5.51 -49.78
N VAL A 31 -18.09 -4.29 -49.39
CA VAL A 31 -17.51 -3.59 -48.24
C VAL A 31 -18.52 -3.58 -47.10
N THR A 32 -18.08 -4.00 -45.92
CA THR A 32 -18.84 -3.88 -44.67
C THR A 32 -18.60 -2.52 -44.05
N LEU A 33 -19.66 -1.70 -43.98
CA LEU A 33 -19.63 -0.40 -43.32
C LEU A 33 -19.65 -0.57 -41.79
N ALA A 34 -19.27 0.49 -41.06
CA ALA A 34 -19.20 0.49 -39.59
C ALA A 34 -20.55 0.19 -38.91
N ASP A 35 -21.66 0.41 -39.62
CA ASP A 35 -23.03 0.15 -39.16
C ASP A 35 -23.47 -1.32 -39.36
N GLY A 36 -22.55 -2.20 -39.79
CA GLY A 36 -22.80 -3.63 -39.98
C GLY A 36 -23.53 -3.99 -41.28
N THR A 37 -23.76 -3.03 -42.17
CA THR A 37 -24.38 -3.27 -43.48
C THR A 37 -23.34 -3.54 -44.56
N THR A 38 -23.64 -4.49 -45.46
CA THR A 38 -22.82 -4.82 -46.62
C THR A 38 -23.28 -4.04 -47.83
N ARG A 39 -22.37 -3.31 -48.48
CA ARG A 39 -22.64 -2.63 -49.75
C ARG A 39 -21.68 -3.14 -50.83
N GLU A 40 -22.24 -3.49 -51.98
CA GLU A 40 -21.45 -3.80 -53.18
C GLU A 40 -21.01 -2.48 -53.82
N LEU A 41 -19.70 -2.29 -53.92
CA LEU A 41 -19.07 -1.12 -54.54
C LEU A 41 -18.27 -1.58 -55.75
N THR A 42 -18.26 -0.77 -56.81
CA THR A 42 -17.42 -1.05 -57.98
C THR A 42 -15.94 -0.81 -57.62
N ALA A 43 -15.01 -1.47 -58.34
CA ALA A 43 -13.57 -1.35 -58.04
C ALA A 43 -13.06 0.10 -58.06
N ALA A 44 -13.62 0.96 -58.93
CA ALA A 44 -13.28 2.38 -58.99
C ALA A 44 -13.79 3.19 -57.78
N GLU A 45 -14.98 2.86 -57.26
CA GLU A 45 -15.52 3.47 -56.04
C GLU A 45 -14.75 3.00 -54.80
N PHE A 46 -14.25 1.77 -54.80
CA PHE A 46 -13.39 1.26 -53.73
C PHE A 46 -12.04 1.97 -53.72
N GLU A 47 -11.38 2.15 -54.86
CA GLU A 47 -10.09 2.86 -54.92
C GLU A 47 -10.19 4.31 -54.49
N THR A 48 -11.29 4.99 -54.84
CA THR A 48 -11.54 6.38 -54.41
C THR A 48 -11.79 6.47 -52.91
N LEU A 49 -12.62 5.59 -52.35
CA LEU A 49 -12.86 5.53 -50.89
C LEU A 49 -11.62 5.09 -50.11
N ALA A 50 -10.79 4.19 -50.66
CA ALA A 50 -9.55 3.76 -50.03
C ALA A 50 -8.52 4.90 -49.99
N LYS A 51 -8.43 5.70 -51.06
CA LYS A 51 -7.57 6.90 -51.08
C LYS A 51 -8.07 7.96 -50.11
N GLU A 52 -9.38 8.24 -50.09
CA GLU A 52 -9.97 9.20 -49.15
C GLU A 52 -9.76 8.78 -47.69
N ARG A 53 -9.98 7.50 -47.36
CA ARG A 53 -9.69 6.95 -46.02
C ARG A 53 -8.21 6.97 -45.66
N ALA A 54 -7.32 6.73 -46.62
CA ALA A 54 -5.88 6.80 -46.40
C ALA A 54 -5.42 8.25 -46.14
N GLU A 55 -6.00 9.22 -46.84
CA GLU A 55 -5.76 10.66 -46.61
C GLU A 55 -6.34 11.13 -45.27
N GLU A 56 -7.54 10.67 -44.88
CA GLU A 56 -8.13 10.93 -43.56
C GLU A 56 -7.30 10.30 -42.42
N GLN A 57 -6.79 9.08 -42.59
CA GLN A 57 -5.90 8.48 -41.60
C GLN A 57 -4.53 9.17 -41.53
N ALA A 58 -3.98 9.61 -42.66
CA ALA A 58 -2.72 10.35 -42.70
C ALA A 58 -2.85 11.75 -42.05
N THR A 59 -3.99 12.41 -42.21
CA THR A 59 -4.29 13.69 -41.54
C THR A 59 -4.53 13.53 -40.04
N LEU A 60 -5.14 12.43 -39.60
CA LEU A 60 -5.28 12.14 -38.17
C LEU A 60 -3.94 11.73 -37.51
N GLN A 61 -3.12 10.91 -38.17
CA GLN A 61 -1.79 10.55 -37.67
C GLN A 61 -0.83 11.75 -37.61
N SER A 62 -0.90 12.66 -38.59
CA SER A 62 -0.09 13.89 -38.55
C SER A 62 -0.57 14.92 -37.54
N ASN A 63 -1.84 14.88 -37.14
CA ASN A 63 -2.36 15.72 -36.05
C ASN A 63 -2.05 15.17 -34.65
N ASP A 64 -1.90 13.85 -34.48
CA ASP A 64 -1.40 13.26 -33.23
C ASP A 64 0.09 13.61 -32.98
N ASP A 65 0.86 13.87 -34.03
CA ASP A 65 2.22 14.43 -33.93
C ASP A 65 2.23 15.96 -33.66
N ALA A 66 1.07 16.63 -33.74
CA ALA A 66 0.92 18.08 -33.63
C ALA A 66 0.24 18.55 -32.33
N GLU A 67 -0.21 17.66 -31.43
CA GLU A 67 -0.27 17.99 -30.00
C GLU A 67 1.15 17.94 -29.43
N ALA A 68 1.98 18.88 -29.87
CA ALA A 68 3.27 19.12 -29.26
C ALA A 68 3.02 19.39 -27.77
N VAL A 69 3.41 18.45 -26.92
CA VAL A 69 3.43 18.63 -25.47
C VAL A 69 4.28 19.87 -25.20
N GLU A 70 3.64 21.03 -25.04
CA GLU A 70 4.33 22.26 -24.74
C GLU A 70 4.89 22.16 -23.33
N TRP A 71 6.20 21.98 -23.24
CA TRP A 71 6.91 21.99 -21.97
C TRP A 71 6.90 23.40 -21.39
N GLN A 72 5.89 23.68 -20.57
CA GLN A 72 5.77 24.96 -19.88
C GLN A 72 6.58 24.94 -18.58
N ARG A 73 7.56 25.84 -18.49
CA ARG A 73 8.24 26.14 -17.23
C ARG A 73 7.49 27.28 -16.56
N GLN A 74 6.81 26.99 -15.46
CA GLN A 74 6.11 27.99 -14.64
C GLN A 74 6.70 28.00 -13.24
N GLU A 75 6.72 29.19 -12.63
CA GLU A 75 7.12 29.34 -11.23
C GLU A 75 5.97 28.96 -10.29
N LEU A 76 6.30 28.58 -9.05
CA LEU A 76 5.29 28.12 -8.09
C LEU A 76 4.28 29.23 -7.74
N ASP A 77 4.73 30.49 -7.72
CA ASP A 77 3.90 31.65 -7.41
C ASP A 77 2.87 31.93 -8.52
N GLU A 78 3.25 31.71 -9.78
CA GLU A 78 2.34 31.82 -10.94
C GLU A 78 1.29 30.71 -10.92
N ILE A 79 1.69 29.49 -10.55
CA ILE A 79 0.77 28.37 -10.38
C ILE A 79 -0.18 28.64 -9.22
N GLN A 80 0.31 29.18 -8.11
CA GLN A 80 -0.51 29.51 -6.95
C GLN A 80 -1.58 30.57 -7.27
N ALA A 81 -1.26 31.53 -8.14
CA ALA A 81 -2.22 32.54 -8.59
C ALA A 81 -3.35 31.93 -9.46
N LYS A 82 -3.06 30.88 -10.23
CA LYS A 82 -4.04 30.19 -11.08
C LYS A 82 -4.83 29.12 -10.31
N ASP A 83 -4.12 28.28 -9.58
CA ASP A 83 -4.65 27.16 -8.81
C ASP A 83 -3.89 26.98 -7.48
N PRO A 84 -4.46 27.48 -6.36
CA PRO A 84 -3.83 27.39 -5.05
C PRO A 84 -3.82 25.96 -4.48
N GLN A 85 -4.77 25.10 -4.87
CA GLN A 85 -4.84 23.72 -4.37
C GLN A 85 -3.75 22.89 -5.02
N PHE A 86 -3.58 23.02 -6.33
CA PHE A 86 -2.50 22.35 -7.05
C PHE A 86 -1.12 22.82 -6.58
N ALA A 87 -0.93 24.12 -6.35
CA ALA A 87 0.31 24.66 -5.78
C ALA A 87 0.64 24.06 -4.40
N LEU A 88 -0.38 23.88 -3.54
CA LEU A 88 -0.22 23.23 -2.25
C LEU A 88 0.22 21.76 -2.39
N LEU A 89 -0.38 21.01 -3.33
CA LEU A 89 0.04 19.62 -3.59
C LEU A 89 1.48 19.53 -4.09
N ILE A 90 1.91 20.47 -4.94
CA ILE A 90 3.31 20.55 -5.41
C ILE A 90 4.25 20.80 -4.23
N ASP A 91 3.93 21.75 -3.35
CA ASP A 91 4.74 22.05 -2.17
C ASP A 91 4.80 20.85 -1.22
N LEU A 92 3.66 20.21 -0.95
CA LEU A 92 3.59 18.97 -0.16
C LEU A 92 4.45 17.86 -0.77
N ALA A 93 4.40 17.65 -2.08
CA ALA A 93 5.21 16.65 -2.77
C ALA A 93 6.71 16.94 -2.65
N LYS A 94 7.11 18.20 -2.81
CA LYS A 94 8.52 18.64 -2.65
C LYS A 94 9.02 18.40 -1.22
N ARG A 95 8.26 18.84 -0.21
CA ARG A 95 8.61 18.66 1.21
C ARG A 95 8.66 17.18 1.61
N ALA A 96 7.69 16.38 1.15
CA ALA A 96 7.66 14.95 1.38
C ALA A 96 8.89 14.26 0.81
N PHE A 97 9.29 14.61 -0.42
CA PHE A 97 10.48 14.05 -1.04
C PHE A 97 11.76 14.43 -0.31
N GLN A 98 11.89 15.69 0.13
CA GLN A 98 13.02 16.14 0.94
C GLN A 98 13.12 15.38 2.26
N GLU A 99 11.99 15.12 2.93
CA GLU A 99 11.98 14.36 4.18
C GLU A 99 12.40 12.89 3.96
N ILE A 100 11.95 12.27 2.86
CA ILE A 100 12.40 10.93 2.46
C ILE A 100 13.93 10.92 2.26
N GLN A 101 14.47 11.92 1.58
CA GLN A 101 15.92 12.06 1.35
C GLN A 101 16.72 12.30 2.62
N ARG A 102 16.17 13.09 3.55
CA ARG A 102 16.77 13.34 4.87
C ARG A 102 16.95 12.04 5.66
N HIS A 103 16.05 11.08 5.49
CA HIS A 103 16.12 9.76 6.12
C HIS A 103 17.01 8.75 5.35
N GLY A 104 17.72 9.19 4.31
CA GLY A 104 18.67 8.37 3.57
C GLY A 104 18.06 7.53 2.45
N TYR A 105 16.80 7.75 2.12
CA TYR A 105 16.13 7.11 1.00
C TYR A 105 16.24 7.96 -0.27
N ALA A 106 16.18 7.35 -1.45
CA ALA A 106 16.21 8.06 -2.74
C ALA A 106 17.36 9.08 -2.91
N GLN A 107 18.55 8.79 -2.37
CA GLN A 107 19.74 9.62 -2.54
C GLN A 107 20.21 9.57 -4.00
N GLY A 108 20.56 10.72 -4.58
CA GLY A 108 20.93 10.83 -6.00
C GLY A 108 19.75 10.73 -6.98
N TYR A 109 18.51 10.83 -6.48
CA TYR A 109 17.30 10.95 -7.28
C TYR A 109 16.69 12.34 -7.14
N ALA A 110 16.04 12.83 -8.19
CA ALA A 110 15.23 14.04 -8.20
C ALA A 110 13.75 13.70 -8.38
N LEU A 111 12.87 14.51 -7.80
CA LEU A 111 11.44 14.42 -8.00
C LEU A 111 11.11 14.75 -9.46
N ALA A 112 10.58 13.76 -10.19
CA ALA A 112 10.21 13.90 -11.60
C ALA A 112 8.72 14.17 -11.79
N GLY A 113 7.88 13.79 -10.83
CA GLY A 113 6.45 14.06 -10.85
C GLY A 113 5.73 13.48 -9.65
N PHE A 114 4.46 13.80 -9.52
CA PHE A 114 3.59 13.23 -8.50
C PHE A 114 2.20 12.95 -9.08
N SER A 115 1.47 12.07 -8.44
CA SER A 115 0.07 11.76 -8.75
C SER A 115 -0.70 11.68 -7.44
N GLU A 116 -1.82 12.35 -7.38
CA GLU A 116 -2.74 12.27 -6.26
C GLU A 116 -3.55 10.96 -6.35
N GLN A 117 -3.56 10.18 -5.26
CA GLN A 117 -4.47 9.03 -5.14
C GLN A 117 -5.74 9.40 -4.38
N GLU A 118 -5.60 10.16 -3.31
CA GLU A 118 -6.69 10.47 -2.40
C GLU A 118 -6.38 11.77 -1.66
N ALA A 119 -7.29 12.73 -1.69
CA ALA A 119 -7.29 13.87 -0.78
C ALA A 119 -8.59 13.92 0.00
N LYS A 120 -8.47 14.09 1.31
CA LYS A 120 -9.60 14.20 2.22
C LYS A 120 -9.35 15.32 3.21
N GLN A 121 -10.31 16.23 3.31
CA GLN A 121 -10.35 17.19 4.40
C GLN A 121 -11.13 16.58 5.56
N ILE A 122 -10.42 16.22 6.64
CA ILE A 122 -11.02 15.66 7.86
C ILE A 122 -11.12 16.80 8.85
N SER A 123 -12.31 17.40 8.94
CA SER A 123 -12.56 18.59 9.78
C SER A 123 -11.63 19.75 9.44
N THR A 124 -10.65 20.03 10.31
CA THR A 124 -9.62 21.06 10.15
C THR A 124 -8.35 20.59 9.45
N ASP A 125 -8.19 19.28 9.30
CA ASP A 125 -6.93 18.67 8.84
C ASP A 125 -7.06 18.26 7.38
N TYR A 126 -6.00 18.48 6.61
CA TYR A 126 -5.92 18.05 5.22
C TYR A 126 -5.05 16.80 5.11
N TYR A 127 -5.67 15.69 4.71
CA TYR A 127 -5.01 14.43 4.45
C TYR A 127 -4.82 14.23 2.95
N ALA A 128 -3.62 13.84 2.54
CA ALA A 128 -3.32 13.57 1.13
C ALA A 128 -2.45 12.31 0.99
N GLU A 129 -2.83 11.44 0.06
CA GLU A 129 -2.04 10.30 -0.41
C GLU A 129 -1.47 10.63 -1.79
N LEU A 130 -0.14 10.76 -1.84
CA LEU A 130 0.58 11.11 -3.07
C LEU A 130 1.49 9.96 -3.51
N VAL A 131 1.50 9.69 -4.80
CA VAL A 131 2.51 8.85 -5.45
C VAL A 131 3.58 9.75 -6.05
N LEU A 132 4.75 9.77 -5.43
CA LEU A 132 5.92 10.48 -5.92
C LEU A 132 6.69 9.61 -6.91
N ARG A 133 7.03 10.17 -8.06
CA ARG A 133 7.90 9.55 -9.07
C ARG A 133 9.25 10.24 -9.02
N ALA A 134 10.31 9.47 -8.82
CA ALA A 134 11.67 9.99 -8.77
C ALA A 134 12.51 9.39 -9.90
N LYS A 135 13.33 10.22 -10.53
CA LYS A 135 14.29 9.82 -11.58
C LYS A 135 15.70 10.05 -11.08
N LYS A 136 16.65 9.25 -11.56
CA LYS A 136 18.07 9.42 -11.23
C LYS A 136 18.51 10.79 -11.70
N ASP A 137 19.12 11.56 -10.83
CA ASP A 137 19.63 12.88 -11.19
C ASP A 137 21.10 12.77 -11.60
N PRO A 138 21.44 12.93 -12.89
CA PRO A 138 22.83 12.89 -13.34
C PRO A 138 23.64 14.07 -12.80
N LYS A 139 23.00 15.15 -12.33
CA LYS A 139 23.66 16.37 -11.85
C LYS A 139 23.96 16.36 -10.36
N SER A 140 23.37 15.42 -9.60
CA SER A 140 23.50 15.38 -8.14
C SER A 140 24.93 15.04 -7.67
N GLY A 141 25.73 14.34 -8.49
CA GLY A 141 27.09 13.92 -8.13
C GLY A 141 27.15 12.84 -7.03
N VAL A 142 26.01 12.41 -6.48
CA VAL A 142 25.89 11.36 -5.47
C VAL A 142 25.47 10.06 -6.15
N ALA A 143 26.10 8.95 -5.77
CA ALA A 143 25.71 7.63 -6.26
C ALA A 143 24.24 7.32 -5.90
N ALA A 144 23.46 6.93 -6.90
CA ALA A 144 22.04 6.65 -6.75
C ALA A 144 21.82 5.48 -5.77
N LYS A 145 21.16 5.74 -4.64
CA LYS A 145 20.86 4.75 -3.61
C LYS A 145 19.40 4.86 -3.18
N THR A 146 18.70 3.74 -3.16
CA THR A 146 17.28 3.69 -2.75
C THR A 146 17.11 3.71 -1.23
N GLY A 147 18.09 3.18 -0.47
CA GLY A 147 18.07 3.10 1.00
C GLY A 147 17.20 1.96 1.57
N THR A 148 16.50 1.22 0.72
CA THR A 148 15.52 0.18 1.12
C THR A 148 16.02 -1.25 0.96
N GLY A 149 17.15 -1.46 0.25
CA GLY A 149 17.72 -2.79 0.00
C GLY A 149 16.87 -3.71 -0.89
N THR A 150 15.73 -3.23 -1.39
CA THR A 150 14.79 -3.94 -2.26
C THR A 150 15.31 -4.12 -3.68
N ARG A 151 16.16 -3.19 -4.14
CA ARG A 151 16.84 -3.25 -5.43
C ARG A 151 18.28 -3.70 -5.23
N LYS A 152 18.63 -4.84 -5.83
CA LYS A 152 20.03 -5.21 -6.03
C LYS A 152 20.58 -4.34 -7.17
N LEU A 153 21.68 -3.65 -6.90
CA LEU A 153 22.42 -2.80 -7.84
C LEU A 153 22.95 -3.54 -9.09
N GLU A 154 22.65 -4.83 -9.27
CA GLU A 154 23.21 -5.71 -10.30
C GLU A 154 22.81 -5.32 -11.74
N LYS A 155 21.87 -4.39 -11.94
CA LYS A 155 21.56 -3.80 -13.25
C LYS A 155 21.71 -2.28 -13.21
N GLU A 156 22.96 -1.83 -13.11
CA GLU A 156 23.41 -0.43 -13.09
C GLU A 156 23.05 0.40 -14.35
N GLY A 157 22.39 -0.17 -15.35
CA GLY A 157 22.13 0.47 -16.64
C GLY A 157 20.69 0.88 -16.93
N GLU A 158 19.68 0.42 -16.18
CA GLU A 158 18.29 0.78 -16.47
C GLU A 158 17.88 2.00 -15.63
N GLU A 159 17.50 3.08 -16.32
CA GLU A 159 16.91 4.31 -15.78
C GLU A 159 15.52 4.05 -15.17
N THR A 160 15.43 3.12 -14.23
CA THR A 160 14.17 2.70 -13.64
C THR A 160 13.67 3.80 -12.70
N PRO A 161 12.55 4.46 -13.02
CA PRO A 161 11.98 5.45 -12.13
C PRO A 161 11.59 4.78 -10.80
N LEU A 162 11.87 5.44 -9.70
CA LEU A 162 11.40 5.05 -8.38
C LEU A 162 9.99 5.61 -8.18
N SER A 163 9.15 4.85 -7.50
CA SER A 163 7.80 5.29 -7.14
C SER A 163 7.60 5.10 -5.64
N TYR A 164 7.22 6.17 -4.96
CA TYR A 164 6.95 6.17 -3.53
C TYR A 164 5.50 6.57 -3.31
N GLU A 165 4.81 5.84 -2.44
CA GLU A 165 3.51 6.24 -1.93
C GLU A 165 3.73 6.92 -0.58
N VAL A 166 3.23 8.13 -0.41
CA VAL A 166 3.40 8.92 0.80
C VAL A 166 2.05 9.37 1.31
N GLN A 167 1.81 9.11 2.59
CA GLN A 167 0.66 9.58 3.34
C GLN A 167 1.05 10.83 4.12
N LEU A 168 0.41 11.94 3.78
CA LEU A 168 0.71 13.26 4.28
C LEU A 168 -0.46 13.78 5.08
N LEU A 169 -0.12 14.54 6.11
CA LEU A 169 -1.10 15.24 6.93
C LEU A 169 -0.64 16.67 7.18
N LEU A 170 -1.54 17.60 6.86
CA LEU A 170 -1.38 19.02 7.08
C LEU A 170 -2.41 19.50 8.10
N ASP A 171 -1.92 20.14 9.16
CA ASP A 171 -2.73 20.72 10.23
C ASP A 171 -3.34 22.08 9.83
N ALA A 172 -4.34 22.57 10.58
CA ALA A 172 -4.89 23.92 10.43
C ALA A 172 -3.84 25.03 10.62
N GLU A 173 -2.83 24.77 11.45
CA GLU A 173 -1.66 25.63 11.62
C GLU A 173 -0.62 25.48 10.48
N LYS A 174 -0.98 24.80 9.38
CA LYS A 174 -0.11 24.47 8.25
C LYS A 174 1.13 23.66 8.63
N ARG A 175 1.06 22.92 9.75
CA ARG A 175 2.14 22.03 10.20
C ARG A 175 2.13 20.76 9.36
N PHE A 176 3.24 20.51 8.67
CA PHE A 176 3.43 19.38 7.78
C PHE A 176 3.90 18.15 8.55
N SER A 177 3.33 16.99 8.22
CA SER A 177 3.79 15.73 8.78
C SER A 177 3.65 14.59 7.78
N VAL A 178 4.67 13.73 7.73
CA VAL A 178 4.66 12.50 6.96
C VAL A 178 4.24 11.37 7.89
N VAL A 179 3.07 10.78 7.65
CA VAL A 179 2.52 9.70 8.48
C VAL A 179 3.20 8.38 8.15
N ALA A 180 3.35 8.11 6.86
CA ALA A 180 4.00 6.92 6.37
C ALA A 180 4.43 7.11 4.92
N ALA A 181 5.46 6.37 4.53
CA ALA A 181 5.86 6.25 3.15
C ALA A 181 6.18 4.80 2.80
N TRP A 182 5.93 4.42 1.55
CA TRP A 182 6.21 3.10 1.01
C TRP A 182 6.92 3.22 -0.32
N GLU A 183 7.84 2.31 -0.59
CA GLU A 183 8.32 2.04 -1.94
C GLU A 183 7.29 1.18 -2.66
N LEU A 184 6.90 1.61 -3.87
CA LEU A 184 5.96 0.90 -4.74
C LEU A 184 6.70 0.00 -5.74
N SER A 185 6.02 -1.07 -6.17
CA SER A 185 6.54 -1.97 -7.19
C SER A 185 6.69 -1.26 -8.53
N GLU A 186 7.76 -1.60 -9.27
CA GLU A 186 8.00 -1.12 -10.64
C GLU A 186 6.96 -1.63 -11.64
N LYS A 187 6.45 -2.85 -11.43
CA LYS A 187 5.46 -3.44 -12.30
C LYS A 187 4.19 -2.60 -12.29
N GLU A 188 3.80 -2.14 -13.48
CA GLU A 188 2.53 -1.46 -13.65
C GLU A 188 1.39 -2.43 -13.31
N PRO A 189 0.42 -1.97 -12.51
CA PRO A 189 -0.71 -2.80 -12.15
C PRO A 189 -1.60 -3.01 -13.39
N PRO A 190 -2.32 -4.14 -13.49
CA PRO A 190 -3.37 -4.27 -14.49
C PRO A 190 -4.38 -3.12 -14.35
N ARG A 191 -4.97 -2.69 -15.48
CA ARG A 191 -5.84 -1.50 -15.56
C ARG A 191 -6.81 -1.43 -14.37
N GLY A 192 -6.75 -0.32 -13.63
CA GLY A 192 -7.65 -0.01 -12.52
C GLY A 192 -7.17 -0.42 -11.11
N GLN A 193 -6.00 -1.07 -10.97
CA GLN A 193 -5.46 -1.45 -9.64
C GLN A 193 -4.36 -0.51 -9.17
N LYS A 194 -4.21 -0.36 -7.84
CA LYS A 194 -3.10 0.39 -7.22
C LYS A 194 -1.79 -0.40 -7.35
N ARG A 195 -0.65 0.31 -7.47
CA ARG A 195 0.68 -0.32 -7.41
C ARG A 195 0.88 -1.02 -6.07
N LYS A 196 1.55 -2.17 -6.07
CA LYS A 196 1.76 -2.95 -4.85
C LYS A 196 2.81 -2.27 -3.96
N ARG A 197 2.49 -2.08 -2.68
CA ARG A 197 3.45 -1.62 -1.66
C ARG A 197 4.49 -2.72 -1.41
N VAL A 198 5.77 -2.39 -1.59
CA VAL A 198 6.88 -3.34 -1.46
C VAL A 198 7.52 -3.24 -0.09
N MET A 199 7.96 -2.04 0.29
CA MET A 199 8.68 -1.79 1.54
C MET A 199 8.16 -0.53 2.21
N ARG A 200 7.92 -0.60 3.53
CA ARG A 200 7.61 0.59 4.32
C ARG A 200 8.90 1.31 4.68
N LEU A 201 8.97 2.61 4.42
CA LEU A 201 10.10 3.44 4.82
C LEU A 201 10.00 3.74 6.32
N SER A 202 11.11 3.63 7.04
CA SER A 202 11.18 4.02 8.44
C SER A 202 11.51 5.50 8.55
N ILE A 203 10.47 6.32 8.51
CA ILE A 203 10.55 7.77 8.70
C ILE A 203 10.26 8.06 10.18
N GLN A 204 11.07 8.89 10.81
CA GLN A 204 10.82 9.30 12.20
C GLN A 204 9.57 10.19 12.22
N PRO A 205 8.63 9.97 13.14
CA PRO A 205 7.42 10.79 13.22
C PRO A 205 7.82 12.24 13.51
N THR A 206 7.27 13.17 12.72
CA THR A 206 7.48 14.60 12.93
C THR A 206 6.91 15.01 14.29
N ALA A 207 7.51 16.02 14.95
CA ALA A 207 7.04 16.51 16.25
C ALA A 207 5.53 16.84 16.26
N ALA A 208 5.00 17.38 15.16
CA ALA A 208 3.57 17.65 15.00
C ALA A 208 2.68 16.41 15.09
N LEU A 209 3.15 15.25 14.58
CA LEU A 209 2.44 13.97 14.71
C LEU A 209 2.46 13.48 16.16
N LEU A 210 3.60 13.58 16.83
CA LEU A 210 3.74 13.14 18.23
C LEU A 210 2.86 13.97 19.17
N GLU A 211 2.82 15.29 19.01
CA GLU A 211 1.93 16.16 19.78
C GLU A 211 0.45 15.79 19.56
N ARG A 212 0.10 15.42 18.34
CA ARG A 212 -1.26 15.01 17.99
C ARG A 212 -1.61 13.66 18.60
N GLU A 213 -0.74 12.66 18.52
CA GLU A 213 -0.96 11.38 19.18
C GLU A 213 -1.12 11.57 20.68
N ALA A 214 -0.30 12.42 21.30
CA ALA A 214 -0.43 12.78 22.70
C ALA A 214 -1.79 13.46 23.01
N LYS A 215 -2.26 14.38 22.16
CA LYS A 215 -3.60 15.01 22.32
C LYS A 215 -4.73 14.00 22.13
N ARG A 216 -4.62 13.09 21.15
CA ARG A 216 -5.60 12.05 20.87
C ARG A 216 -5.67 11.03 22.00
N ASP A 217 -4.53 10.68 22.58
CA ASP A 217 -4.47 9.79 23.74
C ASP A 217 -5.10 10.44 24.98
N ARG A 218 -4.93 11.75 25.15
CA ARG A 218 -5.63 12.52 26.19
C ARG A 218 -7.13 12.63 25.95
N SER A 219 -7.58 12.67 24.69
CA SER A 219 -9.00 12.78 24.35
C SER A 219 -9.72 11.44 24.25
N LYS A 220 -9.02 10.30 24.38
CA LYS A 220 -9.67 8.99 24.45
C LYS A 220 -10.59 9.00 25.67
N PRO A 221 -11.90 8.73 25.50
CA PRO A 221 -12.81 8.80 26.62
C PRO A 221 -12.35 7.75 27.64
N ALA A 222 -12.30 8.14 28.91
CA ALA A 222 -11.83 7.32 30.03
C ALA A 222 -12.71 6.07 30.30
N VAL A 223 -13.48 5.62 29.32
CA VAL A 223 -14.36 4.44 29.37
C VAL A 223 -13.57 3.21 29.80
N ALA A 224 -12.33 3.04 29.34
CA ALA A 224 -11.46 1.96 29.80
C ALA A 224 -11.16 2.06 31.31
N THR A 225 -10.92 3.27 31.83
CA THR A 225 -10.69 3.53 33.25
C THR A 225 -11.95 3.33 34.07
N TRP A 226 -13.12 3.76 33.57
CA TRP A 226 -14.41 3.59 34.21
C TRP A 226 -14.85 2.11 34.23
N LEU A 227 -14.61 1.35 33.18
CA LEU A 227 -14.87 -0.10 33.12
C LEU A 227 -13.97 -0.86 34.11
N LEU A 228 -12.70 -0.47 34.23
CA LEU A 228 -11.77 -1.09 35.17
C LEU A 228 -12.13 -0.75 36.63
N ALA A 229 -12.50 0.49 36.90
CA ALA A 229 -13.00 0.92 38.22
C ALA A 229 -14.32 0.24 38.59
N GLY A 230 -15.26 0.13 37.65
CA GLY A 230 -16.53 -0.59 37.84
C GLY A 230 -16.33 -2.09 38.08
N GLY A 231 -15.40 -2.72 37.34
CA GLY A 231 -15.01 -4.11 37.54
C GLY A 231 -14.43 -4.37 38.93
N MET A 232 -13.52 -3.50 39.41
CA MET A 232 -12.97 -3.62 40.76
C MET A 232 -14.02 -3.42 41.86
N ALA A 233 -14.96 -2.48 41.67
CA ALA A 233 -16.04 -2.26 42.62
C ALA A 233 -16.96 -3.48 42.76
N MET A 234 -17.27 -4.18 41.66
CA MET A 234 -18.04 -5.43 41.71
C MET A 234 -17.30 -6.56 42.44
N VAL A 235 -15.99 -6.70 42.23
CA VAL A 235 -15.18 -7.70 42.95
C VAL A 235 -15.18 -7.40 44.44
N ALA A 236 -14.96 -6.15 44.83
CA ALA A 236 -14.99 -5.74 46.24
C ALA A 236 -16.37 -5.98 46.87
N ALA A 237 -17.47 -5.66 46.17
CA ALA A 237 -18.82 -5.93 46.63
C ALA A 237 -19.08 -7.43 46.79
N GLY A 238 -18.63 -8.27 45.85
CA GLY A 238 -18.74 -9.73 45.94
C GLY A 238 -18.00 -10.31 47.15
N VAL A 239 -16.78 -9.81 47.42
CA VAL A 239 -16.00 -10.20 48.61
C VAL A 239 -16.69 -9.74 49.90
N LEU A 240 -17.26 -8.53 49.92
CA LEU A 240 -17.97 -8.00 51.08
C LEU A 240 -19.24 -8.81 51.40
N VAL A 241 -20.01 -9.17 50.37
CA VAL A 241 -21.19 -10.04 50.51
C VAL A 241 -20.76 -11.40 51.05
N MET A 242 -19.72 -12.02 50.47
CA MET A 242 -19.19 -13.29 50.98
C MET A 242 -18.72 -13.20 52.45
N TYR A 243 -18.19 -12.07 52.87
CA TYR A 243 -17.74 -11.88 54.26
C TYR A 243 -18.92 -11.67 55.22
N ASN A 244 -19.95 -10.92 54.81
CA ASN A 244 -21.14 -10.66 55.63
C ASN A 244 -22.14 -11.82 55.67
N THR A 245 -22.21 -12.66 54.63
CA THR A 245 -23.09 -13.84 54.60
C THR A 245 -22.39 -15.11 55.06
N ARG A 246 -21.14 -15.04 55.52
CA ARG A 246 -20.51 -16.15 56.24
C ARG A 246 -21.25 -16.32 57.56
N ASN A 247 -22.04 -17.38 57.65
CA ASN A 247 -22.53 -17.87 58.94
C ASN A 247 -21.34 -17.91 59.92
N PRO A 248 -21.44 -17.29 61.11
CA PRO A 248 -20.31 -17.13 62.04
C PRO A 248 -19.78 -18.45 62.59
N ILE A 249 -20.44 -19.56 62.27
CA ILE A 249 -20.03 -20.91 62.62
C ILE A 249 -20.02 -21.71 61.31
N PRO A 250 -18.85 -22.03 60.73
CA PRO A 250 -18.80 -23.02 59.68
C PRO A 250 -19.39 -24.30 60.26
N ALA A 251 -20.48 -24.80 59.67
CA ALA A 251 -21.07 -26.06 60.09
C ALA A 251 -19.94 -27.10 60.18
N PRO A 252 -19.79 -27.82 61.31
CA PRO A 252 -18.71 -28.76 61.48
C PRO A 252 -18.75 -29.71 60.29
N LYS A 253 -17.65 -29.76 59.52
CA LYS A 253 -17.55 -30.67 58.38
C LYS A 253 -17.93 -32.07 58.88
N PRO A 254 -18.89 -32.76 58.25
CA PRO A 254 -19.22 -34.12 58.64
C PRO A 254 -17.94 -34.95 58.61
N ARG A 255 -17.76 -35.81 59.62
CA ARG A 255 -16.60 -36.68 59.75
C ARG A 255 -16.41 -37.45 58.44
N ARG A 256 -15.35 -37.09 57.68
CA ARG A 256 -15.07 -37.63 56.34
C ARG A 256 -15.06 -39.15 56.40
N ARG A 257 -15.87 -39.81 55.57
CA ARG A 257 -15.69 -41.23 55.26
C ARG A 257 -14.46 -41.33 54.35
N SER A 258 -13.65 -42.35 54.57
CA SER A 258 -12.41 -42.62 53.82
C SER A 258 -12.63 -42.80 52.30
N SER A 259 -13.87 -42.96 51.85
CA SER A 259 -14.23 -43.08 50.43
C SER A 259 -14.16 -41.77 49.63
N ASP A 260 -14.20 -40.60 50.29
CA ASP A 260 -14.20 -39.30 49.61
C ASP A 260 -12.82 -38.62 49.60
N VAL A 261 -11.78 -39.36 49.99
CA VAL A 261 -10.40 -38.91 49.97
C VAL A 261 -9.74 -39.48 48.72
N TRP A 262 -9.79 -38.74 47.62
CA TRP A 262 -8.91 -38.96 46.46
C TRP A 262 -7.51 -38.40 46.78
N GLU A 263 -6.91 -38.83 47.89
CA GLU A 263 -5.45 -38.71 48.04
C GLU A 263 -4.84 -39.84 47.21
N LEU A 264 -3.71 -39.59 46.54
CA LEU A 264 -2.99 -40.66 45.85
C LEU A 264 -2.45 -41.60 46.93
N VAL A 265 -3.12 -42.74 47.06
CA VAL A 265 -2.80 -43.78 48.02
C VAL A 265 -2.00 -44.86 47.28
N ASP A 266 -0.95 -45.38 47.92
CA ASP A 266 -0.17 -46.50 47.38
C ASP A 266 -0.95 -47.81 47.49
N GLU A 267 -0.48 -48.92 46.87
CA GLU A 267 -1.17 -50.23 46.80
C GLU A 267 -1.57 -50.82 48.17
N ASN A 268 -1.02 -50.30 49.27
CA ASN A 268 -1.30 -50.70 50.65
C ASN A 268 -2.14 -49.69 51.45
N ASP A 269 -2.94 -48.86 50.78
CA ASP A 269 -3.86 -47.89 51.38
C ASP A 269 -3.20 -46.85 52.33
N LYS A 270 -1.94 -46.46 52.07
CA LYS A 270 -1.23 -45.38 52.80
C LYS A 270 -1.00 -44.14 51.93
N PRO A 271 -1.16 -42.92 52.49
CA PRO A 271 -1.00 -41.68 51.71
C PRO A 271 0.46 -41.49 51.28
N ILE A 272 0.69 -41.29 49.98
CA ILE A 272 2.02 -41.05 49.42
C ILE A 272 2.47 -39.65 49.85
N LYS A 273 3.48 -39.58 50.72
CA LYS A 273 4.13 -38.32 51.11
C LYS A 273 5.28 -38.06 50.15
N THR A 274 5.26 -36.92 49.45
CA THR A 274 6.42 -36.45 48.70
C THR A 274 7.39 -35.77 49.67
N ASP A 275 8.39 -36.51 50.14
CA ASP A 275 9.45 -35.94 50.96
C ASP A 275 10.26 -34.94 50.12
N LYS A 276 10.33 -33.70 50.59
CA LYS A 276 11.15 -32.65 50.00
C LYS A 276 12.62 -33.06 50.13
N THR A 277 13.31 -33.13 49.01
CA THR A 277 14.74 -33.41 48.93
C THR A 277 15.55 -32.26 49.55
N GLU A 278 16.02 -32.46 50.79
CA GLU A 278 17.10 -31.65 51.35
C GLU A 278 18.42 -32.03 50.69
N LYS A 279 18.95 -31.12 49.87
CA LYS A 279 20.27 -31.23 49.26
C LYS A 279 21.35 -30.92 50.30
N THR A 280 22.24 -31.90 50.46
CA THR A 280 23.69 -31.80 50.72
C THR A 280 24.17 -30.99 51.92
N ASN A 281 24.80 -31.68 52.87
CA ASN A 281 26.17 -31.38 53.33
C ASN A 281 26.78 -32.62 53.99
N LYS A 282 27.59 -33.38 53.24
CA LYS A 282 28.55 -34.35 53.80
C LYS A 282 29.92 -33.68 53.80
N SER A 283 30.26 -33.08 54.93
CA SER A 283 31.66 -33.00 55.36
C SER A 283 31.95 -34.28 56.11
N ASP A 284 32.92 -35.08 55.67
CA ASP A 284 33.65 -35.92 56.61
C ASP A 284 35.11 -36.07 56.22
N LYS A 285 35.91 -35.92 57.27
CA LYS A 285 37.35 -35.77 57.33
C LYS A 285 37.87 -37.07 57.94
N LYS A 286 38.75 -37.76 57.21
CA LYS A 286 39.81 -38.70 57.63
C LYS A 286 39.59 -39.73 58.75
N ASN A 287 39.97 -40.98 58.44
CA ASN A 287 40.84 -41.96 59.14
C ASN A 287 40.34 -43.36 58.70
N ASP A 288 41.13 -44.36 58.30
CA ASP A 288 42.57 -44.68 58.38
C ASP A 288 43.10 -45.22 57.03
#